data_AF-A0A7C2XVA3-F1
#
_entry.id   AF-A0A7C2XVA3-F1
#
_cell.length_a   1.000
_cell.length_b   1.000
_cell.length_c   1.000
_cell.angle_alpha   90.00
_cell.angle_beta   90.00
_cell.angle_gamma   90.00
#
_symmetry.space_group_name_H-M   'P 1'
#
loop_
_entity.id
_entity.type
_entity.pdbx_description
1 polymer ?
#
loop_
_entity_poly.entity_id
_entity_poly.type
_entity_poly.pdbx_seq_one_letter_code
_entity_poly.pdbx_strand_id
1 'polypeptide(L)'
;MLPPVLAYHLVDRRFDAGIAWTTPKRFEKQIAWLAEAGYRALSLSEYLQHQYSAGEKRLVITLDDGYRSLMQYALPILSRYHFRATVFVIAGYVGRPNLWDVKFFLPRFQHLDWNELRALMAAGWEIGSHSLNHDYLPSLADDELRHDLSTSKKILEDNLQTPVAHLSLPFGRGNERVYRAAHDAGYISVSTLGNPERILPNDIKIISRRGVYLIDSMRSFRQRVQAPPDSKWQYWRQRAISTFSMGTVIVKSVKKIF
;
A
#
# COMPACT_ATOMS: atom_id res chain seq x y z
N MET A 1 6.07 -6.14 -20.83
CA MET A 1 6.03 -4.99 -19.90
C MET A 1 5.63 -5.52 -18.53
N LEU A 2 6.27 -5.04 -17.45
CA LEU A 2 5.91 -5.45 -16.09
C LEU A 2 4.47 -5.02 -15.76
N PRO A 3 3.67 -5.88 -15.10
CA PRO A 3 2.33 -5.54 -14.64
C PRO A 3 2.36 -4.28 -13.75
N PRO A 4 1.46 -3.30 -13.94
CA PRO A 4 1.40 -2.15 -13.05
C PRO A 4 0.95 -2.57 -11.65
N VAL A 5 1.63 -2.05 -10.63
CA VAL A 5 1.23 -2.20 -9.23
C VAL A 5 0.53 -0.91 -8.79
N LEU A 6 -0.77 -0.99 -8.50
CA LEU A 6 -1.58 0.15 -8.07
C LEU A 6 -1.59 0.27 -6.56
N ALA A 7 -1.48 1.48 -6.03
CA ALA A 7 -1.58 1.76 -4.60
C ALA A 7 -2.81 2.63 -4.30
N TYR A 8 -3.75 2.05 -3.57
CA TYR A 8 -4.91 2.70 -2.96
C TYR A 8 -4.69 2.78 -1.44
N HIS A 9 -5.48 3.60 -0.74
CA HIS A 9 -5.50 3.62 0.73
C HIS A 9 -6.97 3.55 1.19
N LEU A 10 -7.56 4.68 1.57
CA LEU A 10 -8.92 4.75 2.11
C LEU A 10 -9.98 4.72 1.00
N VAL A 11 -10.85 3.70 1.04
CA VAL A 11 -12.10 3.63 0.26
C VAL A 11 -13.27 3.85 1.21
N ASP A 12 -13.86 5.05 1.24
CA ASP A 12 -14.94 5.39 2.18
C ASP A 12 -15.87 6.48 1.59
N ARG A 13 -17.12 6.52 2.05
CA ARG A 13 -18.09 7.58 1.69
C ARG A 13 -17.86 8.86 2.50
N ARG A 14 -17.33 8.72 3.71
CA ARG A 14 -16.97 9.85 4.58
C ARG A 14 -15.81 10.60 3.94
N PHE A 15 -15.91 11.92 3.95
CA PHE A 15 -14.87 12.79 3.43
C PHE A 15 -13.60 12.67 4.26
N ASP A 16 -12.45 12.64 3.58
CA ASP A 16 -11.13 12.78 4.18
C ASP A 16 -10.38 13.90 3.45
N ALA A 17 -9.73 14.78 4.20
CA ALA A 17 -8.94 15.86 3.61
C ALA A 17 -7.58 15.38 3.03
N GLY A 18 -7.21 14.12 3.30
CA GLY A 18 -6.04 13.48 2.73
C GLY A 18 -6.24 13.13 1.25
N ILE A 19 -5.18 13.28 0.46
CA ILE A 19 -5.21 13.04 -0.99
C ILE A 19 -5.34 11.56 -1.37
N ALA A 20 -5.03 10.64 -0.44
CA ALA A 20 -5.05 9.18 -0.62
C ALA A 20 -6.43 8.54 -0.41
N TRP A 21 -7.48 9.35 -0.37
CA TRP A 21 -8.87 8.90 -0.25
C TRP A 21 -9.55 8.73 -1.62
N THR A 22 -10.44 7.74 -1.74
CA THR A 22 -11.35 7.59 -2.88
C THR A 22 -12.73 7.15 -2.41
N THR A 23 -13.77 7.51 -3.17
CA THR A 23 -15.14 7.07 -2.87
C THR A 23 -15.39 5.67 -3.45
N PRO A 24 -16.31 4.88 -2.86
CA PRO A 24 -16.67 3.56 -3.39
C PRO A 24 -17.12 3.60 -4.85
N LYS A 25 -17.91 4.62 -5.25
CA LYS A 25 -18.36 4.80 -6.63
C LYS A 25 -17.20 5.05 -7.60
N ARG A 26 -16.16 5.77 -7.19
CA ARG A 26 -14.98 6.01 -8.02
C ARG A 26 -14.11 4.76 -8.11
N PHE A 27 -13.89 4.10 -6.98
CA PHE A 27 -13.17 2.84 -6.92
C PHE A 27 -13.85 1.80 -7.84
N GLU A 28 -15.16 1.61 -7.72
CA GLU A 28 -15.92 0.70 -8.57
C GLU A 28 -15.78 1.03 -10.06
N LYS A 29 -15.88 2.30 -10.47
CA LYS A 29 -15.67 2.68 -11.88
C LYS A 29 -14.28 2.31 -12.39
N GLN A 30 -13.26 2.40 -11.54
CA GLN A 30 -11.89 2.01 -11.90
C GLN A 30 -11.76 0.50 -12.02
N ILE A 31 -12.29 -0.25 -11.04
CA ILE A 31 -12.28 -1.71 -11.03
C ILE A 31 -13.10 -2.29 -12.20
N ALA A 32 -14.28 -1.76 -12.47
CA ALA A 32 -15.12 -2.15 -13.61
C ALA A 32 -14.38 -1.98 -14.93
N TRP A 33 -13.74 -0.83 -15.15
CA TRP A 33 -12.95 -0.60 -16.35
C TRP A 33 -11.77 -1.56 -16.48
N LEU A 34 -11.09 -1.90 -15.38
CA LEU A 34 -10.01 -2.89 -15.40
C LEU A 34 -10.52 -4.26 -15.86
N ALA A 35 -11.66 -4.70 -15.32
CA ALA A 35 -12.29 -5.95 -15.70
C ALA A 35 -12.74 -5.94 -17.18
N GLU A 36 -13.45 -4.90 -17.62
CA GLU A 36 -13.88 -4.71 -19.01
C GLU A 36 -12.71 -4.68 -20.00
N ALA A 37 -11.58 -4.10 -19.59
CA ALA A 37 -10.37 -4.06 -20.39
C ALA A 37 -9.60 -5.39 -20.41
N GLY A 38 -10.06 -6.41 -19.66
CA GLY A 38 -9.49 -7.76 -19.61
C GLY A 38 -8.32 -7.93 -18.64
N TYR A 39 -8.17 -7.03 -17.65
CA TYR A 39 -7.12 -7.21 -16.64
C TYR A 39 -7.46 -8.33 -15.66
N ARG A 40 -6.42 -9.00 -15.15
CA ARG A 40 -6.48 -9.94 -14.02
C ARG A 40 -5.53 -9.51 -12.91
N ALA A 41 -6.01 -9.54 -11.66
CA ALA A 41 -5.19 -9.17 -10.51
C ALA A 41 -4.33 -10.34 -10.03
N LEU A 42 -3.05 -10.05 -9.80
CA LEU A 42 -2.10 -10.90 -9.11
C LEU A 42 -1.98 -10.47 -7.64
N SER A 43 -1.65 -11.41 -6.76
CA SER A 43 -1.00 -11.10 -5.48
C SER A 43 0.42 -10.56 -5.72
N LEU A 44 1.05 -9.95 -4.70
CA LEU A 44 2.46 -9.55 -4.83
C LEU A 44 3.37 -10.77 -4.92
N SER A 45 3.08 -11.84 -4.18
CA SER A 45 3.83 -13.10 -4.31
C SER A 45 3.86 -13.63 -5.74
N GLU A 46 2.73 -13.68 -6.44
CA GLU A 46 2.67 -14.12 -7.84
C GLU A 46 3.34 -13.12 -8.79
N TYR A 47 3.20 -11.82 -8.53
CA TYR A 47 3.87 -10.78 -9.30
C TYR A 47 5.40 -10.98 -9.28
N LEU A 48 5.96 -11.34 -8.13
CA LEU A 48 7.40 -11.58 -7.95
C LEU A 48 7.92 -12.88 -8.58
N GLN A 49 7.04 -13.81 -8.93
CA GLN A 49 7.42 -15.05 -9.62
C GLN A 49 7.69 -14.84 -11.11
N HIS A 50 7.24 -13.71 -11.69
CA HIS A 50 7.39 -13.38 -13.11
C HIS A 50 6.86 -14.47 -14.09
N GLN A 51 5.91 -15.30 -13.65
CA GLN A 51 5.30 -16.36 -14.46
C GLN A 51 4.04 -15.85 -15.19
N TYR A 52 4.19 -14.82 -16.02
CA TYR A 52 3.11 -14.30 -16.86
C TYR A 52 3.60 -14.05 -18.28
N SER A 53 2.77 -14.43 -19.27
CA SER A 53 3.16 -14.35 -20.68
C SER A 53 3.10 -12.92 -21.20
N ALA A 54 3.96 -12.61 -22.17
CA ALA A 54 3.90 -11.35 -22.89
C ALA A 54 2.52 -11.19 -23.56
N GLY A 55 1.85 -10.06 -23.28
CA GLY A 55 0.51 -9.76 -23.80
C GLY A 55 -0.63 -10.03 -22.82
N GLU A 56 -0.39 -10.76 -21.72
CA GLU A 56 -1.39 -10.87 -20.65
C GLU A 56 -1.56 -9.53 -19.93
N LYS A 57 -2.82 -9.09 -19.79
CA LYS A 57 -3.15 -7.91 -18.98
C LYS A 57 -3.20 -8.30 -17.52
N ARG A 58 -2.04 -8.29 -16.87
CA ARG A 58 -1.93 -8.47 -15.42
C ARG A 58 -1.75 -7.13 -14.73
N LEU A 59 -2.16 -7.05 -13.47
CA LEU A 59 -1.86 -5.94 -12.57
C LEU A 59 -1.83 -6.44 -11.13
N VAL A 60 -1.36 -5.60 -10.21
CA VAL A 60 -1.50 -5.82 -8.77
C VAL A 60 -2.30 -4.66 -8.18
N ILE A 61 -3.25 -4.96 -7.31
CA ILE A 61 -3.99 -3.97 -6.51
C ILE A 61 -3.47 -4.06 -5.08
N THR A 62 -2.98 -2.94 -4.56
CA THR A 62 -2.56 -2.83 -3.16
C THR A 62 -3.37 -1.77 -2.43
N LEU A 63 -3.70 -2.03 -1.17
CA LEU A 63 -4.41 -1.09 -0.30
C LEU A 63 -3.61 -0.90 0.98
N ASP A 64 -3.12 0.32 1.22
CA ASP A 64 -2.34 0.66 2.40
C ASP A 64 -3.24 0.97 3.62
N ASP A 65 -2.61 1.07 4.79
CA ASP A 65 -3.14 1.40 6.12
C ASP A 65 -4.06 0.36 6.79
N GLY A 66 -4.81 -0.43 6.02
CA GLY A 66 -5.67 -1.48 6.57
C GLY A 66 -6.97 -0.94 7.20
N TYR A 67 -7.59 0.06 6.58
CA TYR A 67 -8.88 0.61 7.06
C TYR A 67 -10.01 -0.43 7.03
N ARG A 68 -10.87 -0.42 8.05
CA ARG A 68 -12.05 -1.28 8.16
C ARG A 68 -13.06 -1.08 7.04
N SER A 69 -13.09 0.11 6.44
CA SER A 69 -13.97 0.44 5.32
C SER A 69 -13.71 -0.45 4.08
N LEU A 70 -12.54 -1.11 4.02
CA LEU A 70 -12.24 -2.10 2.99
C LEU A 70 -13.23 -3.27 3.02
N MET A 71 -13.66 -3.74 4.20
CA MET A 71 -14.67 -4.79 4.33
C MET A 71 -16.02 -4.37 3.74
N GLN A 72 -16.38 -3.10 3.95
CA GLN A 72 -17.68 -2.58 3.55
C GLN A 72 -17.74 -2.25 2.05
N TYR A 73 -16.62 -1.77 1.48
CA TYR A 73 -16.62 -1.20 0.14
C TYR A 73 -15.67 -1.92 -0.82
N ALA A 74 -14.39 -2.02 -0.48
CA ALA A 74 -13.39 -2.51 -1.42
C ALA A 74 -13.53 -4.01 -1.71
N LEU A 75 -13.73 -4.83 -0.67
CA LEU A 75 -13.90 -6.28 -0.80
C LEU A 75 -15.13 -6.62 -1.66
N PRO A 76 -16.37 -6.15 -1.38
CA PRO A 76 -17.53 -6.45 -2.22
C PRO A 76 -17.38 -5.96 -3.67
N ILE A 77 -16.71 -4.80 -3.88
CA ILE A 77 -16.45 -4.30 -5.23
C ILE A 77 -15.50 -5.24 -5.96
N LEU A 78 -14.34 -5.58 -5.37
CA LEU A 78 -13.35 -6.43 -6.01
C LEU A 78 -13.89 -7.84 -6.28
N SER A 79 -14.64 -8.43 -5.34
CA SER A 79 -15.25 -9.75 -5.50
C SER A 79 -16.21 -9.84 -6.69
N ARG A 80 -17.03 -8.80 -6.95
CA ARG A 80 -17.94 -8.75 -8.11
C ARG A 80 -17.23 -8.81 -9.45
N TYR A 81 -15.98 -8.37 -9.50
CA TYR A 81 -15.14 -8.38 -10.71
C TYR A 81 -14.05 -9.46 -10.65
N HIS A 82 -14.15 -10.41 -9.70
CA HIS A 82 -13.19 -11.49 -9.51
C HIS A 82 -11.73 -11.02 -9.33
N PHE A 83 -11.57 -9.86 -8.69
CA PHE A 83 -10.26 -9.36 -8.29
C PHE A 83 -9.98 -9.65 -6.83
N ARG A 84 -8.70 -9.85 -6.55
CA ARG A 84 -8.11 -9.88 -5.21
C ARG A 84 -7.09 -8.76 -5.08
N ALA A 85 -6.63 -8.51 -3.87
CA ALA A 85 -5.66 -7.47 -3.59
C ALA A 85 -4.68 -7.90 -2.49
N THR A 86 -3.60 -7.14 -2.34
CA THR A 86 -2.76 -7.16 -1.15
C THR A 86 -3.13 -5.98 -0.26
N VAL A 87 -3.43 -6.22 1.02
CA VAL A 87 -3.62 -5.14 2.01
C VAL A 87 -2.37 -5.03 2.89
N PHE A 88 -1.84 -3.82 3.03
CA PHE A 88 -0.72 -3.54 3.92
C PHE A 88 -1.25 -2.96 5.23
N VAL A 89 -0.94 -3.64 6.33
CA VAL A 89 -1.55 -3.40 7.64
C VAL A 89 -0.54 -2.79 8.61
N ILE A 90 -0.95 -1.73 9.29
CA ILE A 90 -0.15 -1.14 10.37
C ILE A 90 -0.36 -1.97 11.64
N ALA A 91 0.63 -2.76 12.02
CA ALA A 91 0.46 -3.82 13.02
C ALA A 91 -0.03 -3.30 14.39
N GLY A 92 0.45 -2.13 14.83
CA GLY A 92 0.06 -1.50 16.09
C GLY A 92 -1.37 -0.95 16.12
N TYR A 93 -2.05 -0.91 14.97
CA TYR A 93 -3.38 -0.33 14.84
C TYR A 93 -4.48 -1.32 14.48
N VAL A 94 -4.17 -2.62 14.36
CA VAL A 94 -5.20 -3.65 14.13
C VAL A 94 -6.29 -3.56 15.21
N GLY A 95 -7.54 -3.43 14.78
CA GLY A 95 -8.71 -3.25 15.66
C GLY A 95 -8.78 -1.88 16.35
N ARG A 96 -7.97 -0.90 15.96
CA ARG A 96 -7.94 0.45 16.57
C ARG A 96 -8.30 1.55 15.56
N PRO A 97 -8.79 2.72 15.99
CA PRO A 97 -8.93 3.88 15.11
C PRO A 97 -7.58 4.48 14.74
N ASN A 98 -7.49 5.19 13.61
CA ASN A 98 -6.29 5.98 13.30
C ASN A 98 -6.10 7.08 14.36
N LEU A 99 -4.94 7.06 15.01
CA LEU A 99 -4.53 8.10 15.97
C LEU A 99 -3.38 8.95 15.42
N TRP A 100 -2.78 8.54 14.29
CA TRP A 100 -1.58 9.16 13.74
C TRP A 100 -1.84 10.34 12.82
N ASP A 101 -3.08 10.50 12.35
CA ASP A 101 -3.48 11.63 11.52
C ASP A 101 -3.84 12.82 12.41
N VAL A 102 -3.20 13.96 12.18
CA VAL A 102 -3.48 15.21 12.91
C VAL A 102 -4.81 15.78 12.39
N LYS A 103 -5.90 15.26 12.94
CA LYS A 103 -7.27 15.54 12.49
C LYS A 103 -8.12 15.95 13.69
N PHE A 104 -7.96 17.20 14.15
CA PHE A 104 -8.70 17.73 15.30
C PHE A 104 -10.24 17.72 15.09
N PHE A 105 -10.71 17.84 13.84
CA PHE A 105 -12.14 17.93 13.50
C PHE A 105 -12.59 16.96 12.40
N LEU A 106 -11.73 16.07 11.93
CA LEU A 106 -12.04 15.12 10.87
C LEU A 106 -12.32 13.73 11.44
N PRO A 107 -13.14 12.91 10.77
CA PRO A 107 -13.51 11.59 11.25
C PRO A 107 -12.28 10.70 11.44
N ARG A 108 -12.26 9.96 12.54
CA ARG A 108 -11.34 8.83 12.71
C ARG A 108 -11.88 7.62 11.95
N PHE A 109 -10.97 6.89 11.34
CA PHE A 109 -11.24 5.68 10.59
C PHE A 109 -10.74 4.48 11.39
N GLN A 110 -11.63 3.51 11.56
CA GLN A 110 -11.32 2.25 12.22
C GLN A 110 -10.43 1.41 11.30
N HIS A 111 -9.48 0.66 11.85
CA HIS A 111 -8.71 -0.36 11.13
C HIS A 111 -9.37 -1.72 11.26
N LEU A 112 -9.03 -2.59 10.31
CA LEU A 112 -9.40 -3.99 10.31
C LEU A 112 -8.98 -4.62 11.64
N ASP A 113 -9.85 -5.45 12.20
CA ASP A 113 -9.48 -6.35 13.30
C ASP A 113 -8.95 -7.69 12.78
N TRP A 114 -8.51 -8.57 13.68
CA TRP A 114 -7.96 -9.88 13.32
C TRP A 114 -8.96 -10.79 12.59
N ASN A 115 -10.24 -10.72 12.93
CA ASN A 115 -11.26 -11.55 12.28
C ASN A 115 -11.51 -11.05 10.85
N GLU A 116 -11.54 -9.74 10.66
CA GLU A 116 -11.68 -9.11 9.35
C GLU A 116 -10.47 -9.38 8.46
N LEU A 117 -9.24 -9.37 9.01
CA LEU A 117 -8.04 -9.77 8.27
C LEU A 117 -8.08 -11.23 7.83
N ARG A 118 -8.52 -12.15 8.71
CA ARG A 118 -8.74 -13.56 8.32
C ARG A 118 -9.82 -13.70 7.24
N ALA A 119 -10.88 -12.89 7.30
CA ALA A 119 -11.93 -12.88 6.27
C ALA A 119 -11.39 -12.41 4.91
N LEU A 120 -10.51 -11.41 4.88
CA LEU A 120 -9.81 -10.99 3.65
C LEU A 120 -8.93 -12.12 3.11
N MET A 121 -8.16 -12.80 3.96
CA MET A 121 -7.36 -13.97 3.55
C MET A 121 -8.23 -15.07 2.95
N ALA A 122 -9.37 -15.38 3.57
CA ALA A 122 -10.33 -16.36 3.06
C ALA A 122 -10.93 -15.95 1.71
N ALA A 123 -11.01 -14.65 1.42
CA ALA A 123 -11.39 -14.11 0.11
C ALA A 123 -10.25 -14.06 -0.91
N GLY A 124 -9.08 -14.64 -0.59
CA GLY A 124 -7.92 -14.73 -1.46
C GLY A 124 -7.05 -13.47 -1.49
N TRP A 125 -7.23 -12.56 -0.53
CA TRP A 125 -6.35 -11.40 -0.38
C TRP A 125 -5.07 -11.79 0.35
N GLU A 126 -3.99 -11.09 0.02
CA GLU A 126 -2.71 -11.24 0.68
C GLU A 126 -2.55 -10.15 1.75
N ILE A 127 -1.93 -10.48 2.88
CA ILE A 127 -1.65 -9.52 3.96
C ILE A 127 -0.16 -9.18 3.96
N GLY A 128 0.15 -7.89 3.86
CA GLY A 128 1.50 -7.34 4.01
C GLY A 128 1.62 -6.44 5.25
N SER A 129 2.85 -6.11 5.61
CA SER A 129 3.14 -5.19 6.71
C SER A 129 3.21 -3.73 6.23
N HIS A 130 2.73 -2.80 7.05
CA HIS A 130 2.86 -1.36 6.85
C HIS A 130 3.53 -0.68 8.04
N SER A 131 4.62 -1.27 8.55
CA SER A 131 5.33 -0.89 9.79
C SER A 131 4.53 -1.13 11.07
N LEU A 132 5.15 -0.88 12.23
CA LEU A 132 4.49 -1.05 13.52
C LEU A 132 3.52 0.11 13.79
N ASN A 133 3.96 1.35 13.61
CA ASN A 133 3.22 2.54 14.04
C ASN A 133 2.96 3.58 12.93
N HIS A 134 3.30 3.27 11.68
CA HIS A 134 3.24 4.20 10.55
C HIS A 134 4.17 5.43 10.77
N ASP A 135 5.35 5.17 11.34
CA ASP A 135 6.41 6.14 11.50
C ASP A 135 7.18 6.35 10.18
N TYR A 136 7.81 7.51 10.05
CA TYR A 136 8.71 7.77 8.92
C TYR A 136 10.02 7.00 9.14
N LEU A 137 10.07 5.77 8.64
CA LEU A 137 11.18 4.82 8.89
C LEU A 137 12.59 5.41 8.65
N PRO A 138 12.84 6.25 7.63
CA PRO A 138 14.17 6.83 7.45
C PRO A 138 14.67 7.70 8.62
N SER A 139 13.80 8.26 9.45
CA SER A 139 14.19 9.10 10.60
C SER A 139 14.36 8.33 11.91
N LEU A 140 14.02 7.04 11.97
CA LEU A 140 14.19 6.23 13.18
C LEU A 140 15.67 5.89 13.41
N ALA A 141 16.09 5.78 14.68
CA ALA A 141 17.38 5.20 15.02
C ALA A 141 17.48 3.72 14.56
N ASP A 142 18.68 3.14 14.54
CA ASP A 142 18.88 1.80 13.98
C ASP A 142 18.20 0.69 14.78
N ASP A 143 18.23 0.80 16.10
CA ASP A 143 17.54 -0.08 17.04
C ASP A 143 16.01 0.07 16.93
N GLU A 144 15.51 1.30 16.88
CA GLU A 144 14.09 1.59 16.67
C GLU A 144 13.58 1.05 15.33
N LEU A 145 14.34 1.24 14.24
CA LEU A 145 14.00 0.76 12.91
C LEU A 145 13.94 -0.77 12.86
N ARG A 146 14.94 -1.45 13.44
CA ARG A 146 14.95 -2.92 13.53
C ARG A 146 13.78 -3.42 14.38
N HIS A 147 13.52 -2.76 15.50
CA HIS A 147 12.40 -3.11 16.38
C HIS A 147 11.05 -2.95 15.66
N ASP A 148 10.81 -1.82 14.98
CA ASP A 148 9.57 -1.58 14.23
C ASP A 148 9.32 -2.68 13.18
N LEU A 149 10.32 -2.96 12.34
CA LEU A 149 10.17 -3.87 11.21
C LEU A 149 10.03 -5.33 11.65
N SER A 150 10.83 -5.77 12.63
CA SER A 150 10.76 -7.14 13.16
C SER A 150 9.49 -7.38 13.97
N THR A 151 9.09 -6.42 14.81
CA THR A 151 7.91 -6.55 15.67
C THR A 151 6.63 -6.49 14.85
N SER A 152 6.53 -5.59 13.86
CA SER A 152 5.36 -5.52 12.98
C SER A 152 5.14 -6.82 12.21
N LYS A 153 6.21 -7.41 11.65
CA LYS A 153 6.16 -8.72 10.99
C LYS A 153 5.69 -9.80 11.96
N LYS A 154 6.36 -9.90 13.12
CA LYS A 154 6.06 -10.93 14.13
C LYS A 154 4.63 -10.86 14.62
N ILE A 155 4.11 -9.66 14.94
CA ILE A 155 2.72 -9.48 15.39
C ILE A 155 1.75 -10.01 14.33
N LEU A 156 1.95 -9.69 13.06
CA LEU A 156 1.07 -10.12 11.99
C LEU A 156 1.17 -11.64 11.75
N GLU A 157 2.38 -12.21 11.73
CA GLU A 157 2.61 -13.65 11.53
C GLU A 157 2.04 -14.46 12.71
N ASP A 158 2.30 -14.05 13.95
CA ASP A 158 1.80 -14.71 15.16
C ASP A 158 0.26 -14.68 15.23
N ASN A 159 -0.38 -13.58 14.84
CA ASN A 159 -1.84 -13.51 14.87
C ASN A 159 -2.49 -14.22 13.68
N LEU A 160 -1.95 -14.08 12.47
CA LEU A 160 -2.58 -14.60 11.26
C LEU A 160 -2.18 -16.04 10.93
N GLN A 161 -1.11 -16.55 11.55
CA GLN A 161 -0.56 -17.89 11.31
C GLN A 161 -0.19 -18.10 9.84
N THR A 162 0.34 -17.06 9.20
CA THR A 162 0.81 -17.07 7.81
C THR A 162 2.08 -16.22 7.70
N PRO A 163 3.03 -16.55 6.81
CA PRO A 163 4.15 -15.68 6.53
C PRO A 163 3.71 -14.30 6.00
N VAL A 164 4.38 -13.24 6.45
CA VAL A 164 4.17 -11.87 5.97
C VAL A 164 5.41 -11.44 5.20
N ALA A 165 5.39 -11.64 3.89
CA ALA A 165 6.55 -11.53 3.03
C ALA A 165 6.83 -10.10 2.54
N HIS A 166 5.80 -9.25 2.49
CA HIS A 166 5.86 -7.95 1.82
C HIS A 166 5.72 -6.79 2.82
N LEU A 167 6.56 -5.77 2.66
CA LEU A 167 6.48 -4.51 3.38
C LEU A 167 6.06 -3.40 2.42
N SER A 168 5.14 -2.54 2.82
CA SER A 168 4.91 -1.23 2.20
C SER A 168 5.47 -0.16 3.12
N LEU A 169 6.26 0.76 2.60
CA LEU A 169 6.84 1.82 3.43
C LEU A 169 5.80 2.92 3.70
N PRO A 170 5.60 3.32 4.97
CA PRO A 170 4.84 4.52 5.28
C PRO A 170 5.33 5.70 4.44
N PHE A 171 4.40 6.50 3.91
CA PHE A 171 4.68 7.63 3.03
C PHE A 171 5.37 7.25 1.70
N GLY A 172 5.53 5.95 1.42
CA GLY A 172 6.12 5.39 0.20
C GLY A 172 7.61 5.63 0.02
N ARG A 173 8.34 6.02 1.08
CA ARG A 173 9.75 6.45 1.00
C ARG A 173 10.65 5.61 1.89
N GLY A 174 11.82 5.27 1.36
CA GLY A 174 12.89 4.55 2.06
C GLY A 174 14.26 4.89 1.50
N ASN A 175 15.30 4.47 2.21
CA ASN A 175 16.69 4.55 1.80
C ASN A 175 17.36 3.17 1.99
N GLU A 176 18.62 3.02 1.57
CA GLU A 176 19.36 1.75 1.67
C GLU A 176 19.37 1.18 3.09
N ARG A 177 19.41 2.03 4.13
CA ARG A 177 19.35 1.61 5.54
C ARG A 177 18.02 0.92 5.86
N VAL A 178 16.90 1.51 5.43
CA VAL A 178 15.56 0.92 5.58
C VAL A 178 15.43 -0.38 4.79
N TYR A 179 15.96 -0.45 3.56
CA TYR A 179 15.87 -1.67 2.76
C TYR A 179 16.66 -2.84 3.36
N ARG A 180 17.87 -2.58 3.89
CA ARG A 180 18.65 -3.59 4.62
C ARG A 180 17.93 -4.05 5.88
N ALA A 181 17.42 -3.12 6.69
CA ALA A 181 16.68 -3.48 7.89
C ALA A 181 15.41 -4.31 7.58
N ALA A 182 14.74 -4.03 6.45
CA ALA A 182 13.60 -4.83 6.00
C ALA A 182 14.02 -6.25 5.56
N HIS A 183 15.15 -6.38 4.85
CA HIS A 183 15.72 -7.67 4.52
C HIS A 183 16.08 -8.46 5.79
N ASP A 184 16.77 -7.83 6.74
CA ASP A 184 17.20 -8.47 7.99
C ASP A 184 16.02 -8.90 8.87
N ALA A 185 14.88 -8.19 8.78
CA ALA A 185 13.62 -8.58 9.40
C ALA A 185 12.91 -9.74 8.68
N GLY A 186 13.40 -10.19 7.51
CA GLY A 186 12.84 -11.31 6.75
C GLY A 186 11.72 -10.92 5.77
N TYR A 187 11.67 -9.67 5.31
CA TYR A 187 10.83 -9.29 4.17
C TYR A 187 11.55 -9.57 2.85
N ILE A 188 10.82 -10.09 1.86
CA ILE A 188 11.37 -10.39 0.52
C ILE A 188 11.18 -9.25 -0.47
N SER A 189 10.28 -8.31 -0.16
CA SER A 189 10.06 -7.14 -1.00
C SER A 189 9.61 -5.91 -0.23
N VAL A 190 9.97 -4.74 -0.74
CA VAL A 190 9.60 -3.44 -0.21
C VAL A 190 8.88 -2.63 -1.29
N SER A 191 7.63 -2.28 -1.02
CA SER A 191 6.79 -1.44 -1.87
C SER A 191 6.97 0.04 -1.55
N THR A 192 7.16 0.84 -2.59
CA THR A 192 7.42 2.29 -2.51
C THR A 192 6.48 3.07 -3.43
N LEU A 193 6.41 4.39 -3.26
CA LEU A 193 5.68 5.28 -4.15
C LEU A 193 6.67 6.13 -4.96
N GLY A 194 7.04 5.66 -6.15
CA GLY A 194 7.83 6.44 -7.11
C GLY A 194 9.35 6.20 -7.12
N ASN A 195 9.89 5.32 -6.28
CA ASN A 195 11.25 4.81 -6.51
C ASN A 195 11.21 3.77 -7.63
N PRO A 196 12.24 3.70 -8.51
CA PRO A 196 12.28 2.72 -9.57
C PRO A 196 12.32 1.30 -9.01
N GLU A 197 11.67 0.39 -9.72
CA GLU A 197 11.73 -1.03 -9.41
C GLU A 197 13.15 -1.56 -9.61
N ARG A 198 13.67 -2.29 -8.62
CA ARG A 198 15.03 -2.84 -8.66
C ARG A 198 15.20 -3.96 -7.64
N ILE A 199 16.13 -4.86 -7.91
CA ILE A 199 16.57 -5.88 -6.96
C ILE A 199 17.86 -5.36 -6.33
N LEU A 200 17.94 -5.36 -5.00
CA LEU A 200 19.16 -4.97 -4.27
C LEU A 200 20.09 -6.19 -4.09
N PRO A 201 21.39 -5.98 -3.78
CA PRO A 201 22.37 -7.08 -3.63
C PRO A 201 21.99 -8.16 -2.61
N ASN A 202 21.09 -7.87 -1.67
CA ASN A 202 20.57 -8.82 -0.68
C ASN A 202 19.28 -9.51 -1.16
N ASP A 203 19.06 -9.58 -2.47
CA ASP A 203 17.87 -10.16 -3.13
C ASP A 203 16.50 -9.56 -2.75
N ILE A 204 16.46 -8.51 -1.92
CA ILE A 204 15.23 -7.80 -1.61
C ILE A 204 14.73 -7.02 -2.83
N LYS A 205 13.47 -7.24 -3.18
CA LYS A 205 12.84 -6.65 -4.37
C LYS A 205 12.15 -5.33 -4.02
N ILE A 206 12.62 -4.22 -4.59
CA ILE A 206 11.97 -2.92 -4.46
C ILE A 206 10.90 -2.80 -5.52
N ILE A 207 9.63 -2.70 -5.11
CA ILE A 207 8.47 -2.64 -5.99
C ILE A 207 8.01 -1.18 -6.10
N SER A 208 7.96 -0.67 -7.34
CA SER A 208 7.45 0.67 -7.63
C SER A 208 5.93 0.62 -7.79
N ARG A 209 5.21 1.39 -6.97
CA ARG A 209 3.75 1.46 -7.05
C ARG A 209 3.28 2.79 -7.61
N ARG A 210 2.16 2.72 -8.33
CA ARG A 210 1.47 3.86 -8.92
C ARG A 210 0.31 4.25 -8.00
N GLY A 211 0.52 5.31 -7.21
CA GLY A 211 -0.51 5.83 -6.31
C GLY A 211 -1.75 6.30 -7.08
N VAL A 212 -2.93 5.92 -6.62
CA VAL A 212 -4.22 6.35 -7.17
C VAL A 212 -4.91 7.27 -6.16
N TYR A 213 -5.22 8.48 -6.59
CA TYR A 213 -5.67 9.55 -5.70
C TYR A 213 -7.04 10.10 -6.11
N LEU A 214 -7.71 10.84 -5.21
CA LEU A 214 -9.01 11.47 -5.49
C LEU A 214 -8.99 12.35 -6.75
N ILE A 215 -7.87 13.02 -6.99
CA ILE A 215 -7.68 13.92 -8.13
C ILE A 215 -7.54 13.19 -9.48
N ASP A 216 -7.42 11.86 -9.48
CA ASP A 216 -7.27 11.09 -10.71
C ASP A 216 -8.63 10.87 -11.40
N SER A 217 -8.87 11.57 -12.51
CA SER A 217 -9.97 11.27 -13.43
C SER A 217 -9.81 9.88 -14.07
N MET A 218 -10.88 9.34 -14.66
CA MET A 218 -10.79 8.07 -15.40
C MET A 218 -9.74 8.13 -16.53
N ARG A 219 -9.59 9.27 -17.21
CA ARG A 219 -8.55 9.43 -18.24
C ARG A 219 -7.15 9.28 -17.65
N SER A 220 -6.85 10.00 -16.56
CA SER A 220 -5.55 9.91 -15.89
C SER A 220 -5.31 8.54 -15.25
N PHE A 221 -6.37 7.89 -14.76
CA PHE A 221 -6.29 6.52 -14.24
C PHE A 221 -5.90 5.52 -15.33
N ARG A 222 -6.55 5.57 -16.50
CA ARG A 222 -6.21 4.70 -17.65
C ARG A 222 -4.77 4.91 -18.11
N GLN A 223 -4.35 6.16 -18.25
CA GLN A 223 -2.97 6.50 -18.56
C GLN A 223 -2.00 5.96 -17.49
N ARG A 224 -2.38 6.04 -16.21
CA ARG A 224 -1.59 5.49 -15.11
C ARG A 224 -1.43 3.99 -15.22
N VAL A 225 -2.48 3.24 -15.56
CA VAL A 225 -2.40 1.79 -15.73
C VAL A 225 -1.56 1.42 -16.96
N GLN A 226 -1.73 2.15 -18.06
CA GLN A 226 -1.16 1.77 -19.36
C GLN A 226 0.25 2.32 -19.63
N ALA A 227 0.71 3.36 -18.93
CA ALA A 227 2.00 3.94 -19.30
C ALA A 227 3.17 2.99 -19.00
N PRO A 228 4.27 3.13 -19.76
CA PRO A 228 5.53 2.45 -19.45
C PRO A 228 6.04 2.84 -18.05
N PRO A 229 6.75 1.92 -17.35
CA PRO A 229 7.37 2.20 -16.06
C PRO A 229 8.23 3.48 -16.02
N ASP A 230 8.91 3.80 -17.13
CA ASP A 230 9.90 4.89 -17.20
C ASP A 230 9.30 6.24 -17.63
N SER A 231 7.98 6.38 -17.54
CA SER A 231 7.30 7.61 -17.94
C SER A 231 7.74 8.81 -17.07
N LYS A 232 8.56 9.70 -17.64
CA LYS A 232 9.00 10.96 -16.99
C LYS A 232 7.84 11.77 -16.42
N TRP A 233 6.68 11.78 -17.10
CA TRP A 233 5.49 12.46 -16.62
C TRP A 233 4.93 11.85 -15.34
N GLN A 234 4.86 10.51 -15.25
CA GLN A 234 4.42 9.83 -14.03
C GLN A 234 5.39 10.10 -12.87
N TYR A 235 6.70 10.07 -13.14
CA TYR A 235 7.73 10.39 -12.16
C TYR A 235 7.56 11.82 -11.58
N TRP A 236 7.43 12.84 -12.43
CA TRP A 236 7.26 14.22 -11.96
C TRP A 236 5.94 14.46 -11.22
N ARG A 237 4.84 13.86 -11.69
CA ARG A 237 3.54 13.94 -11.01
C ARG A 237 3.59 13.27 -9.64
N GLN A 238 4.19 12.08 -9.54
CA GLN A 238 4.37 11.39 -8.27
C GLN A 238 5.26 12.20 -7.33
N ARG A 239 6.33 12.83 -7.84
CA ARG A 239 7.16 13.74 -7.04
C ARG A 239 6.36 14.91 -6.49
N ALA A 240 5.55 15.59 -7.31
CA ALA A 240 4.72 16.70 -6.85
C ALA A 240 3.76 16.28 -5.73
N ILE A 241 3.10 15.13 -5.88
CA ILE A 241 2.20 14.56 -4.86
C ILE A 241 2.98 14.21 -3.58
N SER A 242 4.16 13.62 -3.73
CA SER A 242 5.03 13.24 -2.62
C SER A 242 5.61 14.43 -1.84
N THR A 243 5.61 15.64 -2.42
CA THR A 243 5.98 16.87 -1.71
C THR A 243 4.92 17.25 -0.69
N PHE A 244 3.64 17.03 -1.00
CA PHE A 244 2.55 17.26 -0.03
C PHE A 244 2.60 16.28 1.14
N SER A 245 3.03 15.03 0.93
CA SER A 245 3.20 14.07 2.03
C SER A 245 4.38 14.41 2.95
N MET A 246 5.40 15.17 2.48
CA MET A 246 6.46 15.68 3.37
C MET A 246 5.94 16.70 4.38
N GLY A 247 4.90 17.48 4.05
CA GLY A 247 4.26 18.36 5.02
C GLY A 247 3.75 17.60 6.25
N THR A 248 3.17 16.42 6.03
CA THR A 248 2.73 15.52 7.11
C THR A 248 3.90 14.98 7.94
N VAL A 249 5.02 14.63 7.29
CA VAL A 249 6.24 14.18 7.98
C VAL A 249 6.82 15.28 8.85
N ILE A 250 6.91 16.52 8.34
CA ILE A 250 7.43 17.69 9.08
C ILE A 250 6.56 17.98 10.31
N VAL A 251 5.24 17.97 10.16
CA VAL A 251 4.32 18.18 11.29
C VAL A 251 4.47 17.08 12.35
N LYS A 252 4.70 15.83 11.94
CA LYS A 252 4.96 14.72 12.87
C LYS A 252 6.32 14.85 13.58
N SER A 253 7.39 15.23 12.89
CA SER A 253 8.71 15.37 13.50
C SER A 253 8.76 16.49 14.54
N VAL A 254 8.00 17.58 14.33
CA VAL A 254 7.90 18.69 15.30
C VAL A 254 7.18 18.25 16.58
N LYS A 255 6.23 17.30 16.52
CA LYS A 255 5.51 16.80 17.70
C LYS A 255 6.26 15.77 18.55
N LYS A 256 7.30 15.10 18.05
CA LYS A 256 8.18 14.27 18.91
C LYS A 256 9.09 15.12 19.81
N ILE A 257 9.14 16.44 19.61
CA ILE A 257 10.01 17.39 20.34
C ILE A 257 9.26 18.12 21.48
N PHE A 258 7.93 17.96 21.57
CA PHE A 258 7.07 18.50 22.63
C PHE A 258 6.36 17.37 23.38
#